data_AF-A0A179SIJ7-F1
#
_entry.id   AF-A0A179SIJ7-F1
#
_cell.length_a   1.000
_cell.length_b   1.000
_cell.length_c   1.000
_cell.angle_alpha   90.00
_cell.angle_beta   90.00
_cell.angle_gamma   90.00
#
_symmetry.space_group_name_H-M   'P 1'
#
loop_
_entity.id
_entity.type
_entity.pdbx_description
1 polymer ?
#
loop_
_entity_poly.entity_id
_entity_poly.type
_entity_poly.pdbx_seq_one_letter_code
_entity_poly.pdbx_strand_id
1 'polypeptide(L)' 'MTDRTRIDWTAPAQLVVWPGEETEERPVTTLREAVQAAGAIAAGVAWIVLADGRILRPGQIAELRAAMTSG' A
#
# COMPACT_ATOMS: atom_id res chain seq x y z
N MET A 1 -1.39 -4.42 -26.68
CA MET A 1 -1.18 -3.19 -25.91
C MET A 1 -1.70 -3.46 -24.50
N THR A 2 -0.86 -3.99 -23.62
CA THR A 2 -1.25 -4.30 -22.24
C THR A 2 -1.22 -2.99 -21.47
N ASP A 3 -2.38 -2.51 -21.06
CA ASP A 3 -2.53 -1.38 -20.15
C ASP A 3 -1.85 -1.74 -18.82
N ARG A 4 -0.53 -1.52 -18.74
CA ARG A 4 0.30 -1.74 -17.53
C ARG A 4 0.08 -0.65 -16.48
N THR A 5 -0.83 0.27 -16.73
CA THR A 5 -1.07 1.50 -15.96
C THR A 5 -2.37 1.47 -15.16
N ARG A 6 -3.21 0.44 -15.29
CA ARG A 6 -4.33 0.25 -14.37
C ARG A 6 -3.85 -0.36 -13.06
N ILE A 7 -3.67 0.51 -12.08
CA ILE A 7 -3.55 0.12 -10.67
C ILE A 7 -4.84 -0.59 -10.29
N ASP A 8 -4.75 -1.88 -9.98
CA ASP A 8 -5.87 -2.61 -9.40
C ASP A 8 -6.00 -2.25 -7.92
N TRP A 9 -6.87 -1.29 -7.64
CA TRP A 9 -7.16 -0.81 -6.30
C TRP A 9 -7.80 -1.87 -5.39
N THR A 10 -8.34 -2.95 -5.96
CA THR A 10 -8.97 -4.04 -5.22
C THR A 10 -8.03 -5.21 -4.96
N ALA A 11 -6.80 -5.15 -5.50
CA ALA A 11 -5.81 -6.19 -5.29
C ALA A 11 -5.55 -6.41 -3.79
N PRO A 12 -5.48 -7.66 -3.32
CA PRO A 12 -5.16 -7.96 -1.92
C PRO A 12 -3.76 -7.47 -1.58
N ALA A 13 -3.64 -6.79 -0.43
CA ALA A 13 -2.47 -6.07 0.02
C ALA A 13 -2.33 -6.12 1.55
N GLN A 14 -1.10 -6.08 2.04
CA GLN A 14 -0.77 -6.01 3.45
C GLN A 14 0.07 -4.76 3.70
N LEU A 15 -0.31 -3.97 4.72
CA LEU A 15 0.42 -2.79 5.14
C LEU A 15 1.47 -3.16 6.20
N VAL A 16 2.72 -2.82 5.93
CA VAL A 16 3.86 -3.02 6.81
C VAL A 16 4.41 -1.67 7.27
N VAL A 17 4.75 -1.52 8.55
CA VAL A 17 5.26 -0.25 9.11
C VAL A 17 6.54 -0.51 9.89
N TRP A 18 7.58 0.28 9.65
CA TRP A 18 8.87 0.18 10.36
C TRP A 18 9.43 1.55 10.80
N PRO A 19 9.96 1.72 12.02
CA PRO A 19 9.89 0.78 13.13
C PRO A 19 8.45 0.67 13.65
N GLY A 20 8.00 -0.55 13.94
CA GLY A 20 6.65 -0.85 14.42
C GLY A 20 6.54 -2.32 14.81
N GLU A 21 5.55 -2.67 15.63
CA GLU A 21 5.30 -4.06 16.00
C GLU A 21 4.98 -4.90 14.75
N GLU A 22 5.80 -5.92 14.52
CA GLU A 22 5.51 -6.98 13.57
C GLU A 22 4.49 -7.92 14.20
N THR A 23 3.22 -7.51 14.23
CA THR A 23 2.16 -8.42 14.65
C THR A 23 2.04 -9.56 13.63
N GLU A 24 2.09 -10.80 14.12
CA GLU A 24 2.15 -12.05 13.32
C GLU A 24 0.93 -12.26 12.40
N GLU A 25 -0.15 -11.49 12.59
CA GLU A 25 -1.34 -11.48 11.75
C GLU A 25 -1.66 -10.05 11.29
N ARG A 26 -1.05 -9.61 10.18
CA ARG A 26 -1.48 -8.37 9.51
C ARG A 26 -2.69 -8.68 8.63
N PRO A 27 -3.84 -8.00 8.84
CA PRO A 27 -5.03 -8.25 8.03
C PRO A 27 -4.73 -7.96 6.55
N VAL A 28 -5.05 -8.91 5.69
CA VAL A 28 -5.05 -8.71 4.23
C VAL A 28 -6.23 -7.80 3.90
N THR A 29 -5.94 -6.68 3.28
CA THR A 29 -6.91 -5.63 2.89
C THR A 29 -6.76 -5.34 1.39
N THR A 30 -7.50 -4.37 0.84
CA THR A 30 -7.31 -3.96 -0.56
C THR A 30 -6.14 -2.99 -0.70
N LEU A 31 -5.55 -2.88 -1.90
CA LEU A 31 -4.50 -1.88 -2.18
C LEU A 31 -4.97 -0.46 -1.86
N ARG A 32 -6.23 -0.13 -2.16
CA ARG A 32 -6.82 1.17 -1.82
C ARG A 32 -6.79 1.45 -0.32
N GLU A 33 -7.27 0.50 0.48
CA GLU A 33 -7.30 0.62 1.94
C GLU A 33 -5.89 0.65 2.52
N ALA A 34 -4.97 -0.17 2.00
CA ALA A 34 -3.57 -0.16 2.43
C ALA A 34 -2.89 1.20 2.16
N VAL A 35 -3.14 1.83 1.00
CA VAL A 35 -2.61 3.18 0.68
C VAL A 35 -3.24 4.26 1.56
N GLN A 36 -4.55 4.16 1.85
CA GLN A 36 -5.21 5.09 2.76
C GLN A 36 -4.68 4.97 4.19
N ALA A 37 -4.56 3.74 4.70
CA ALA A 37 -4.01 3.45 6.02
C ALA A 37 -2.54 3.87 6.12
N ALA A 38 -1.75 3.69 5.05
CA ALA A 38 -0.37 4.18 4.99
C ALA A 38 -0.29 5.70 5.17
N GLY A 39 -1.28 6.45 4.66
CA GLY A 39 -1.38 7.89 4.82
C GLY A 39 -1.79 8.37 6.21
N ALA A 40 -2.33 7.48 7.05
CA ALA A 40 -2.74 7.75 8.43
C ALA A 40 -1.65 7.42 9.46
N ILE A 41 -0.54 6.81 9.04
CA ILE A 41 0.60 6.50 9.92
C ILE A 41 1.29 7.81 10.32
N ALA A 42 1.29 8.08 11.63
CA ALA A 42 1.92 9.28 12.19
C ALA A 42 3.43 9.13 12.40
N ALA A 43 3.93 7.90 12.55
CA ALA A 43 5.35 7.63 12.78
C ALA A 43 5.76 6.30 12.13
N GLY A 44 6.95 6.28 11.53
CA GLY A 44 7.51 5.12 10.84
C GLY A 44 7.42 5.22 9.31
N VAL A 45 7.85 4.14 8.67
CA VAL A 45 8.00 3.99 7.22
C VAL A 45 7.04 2.90 6.78
N ALA A 46 6.08 3.28 5.93
CA ALA A 46 5.08 2.37 5.41
C ALA A 46 5.57 1.65 4.14
N TRP A 47 5.35 0.35 4.08
CA TRP A 47 5.51 -0.51 2.91
C TRP A 47 4.20 -1.25 2.66
N ILE A 48 3.89 -1.60 1.41
CA ILE A 48 2.72 -2.40 1.09
C ILE A 48 3.17 -3.64 0.33
N VAL A 49 2.82 -4.81 0.82
CA VAL A 49 3.09 -6.09 0.17
C VAL A 49 1.81 -6.56 -0.52
N LEU A 50 1.85 -6.72 -1.84
CA LEU A 50 0.75 -7.25 -2.63
C LEU A 50 0.76 -8.78 -2.61
N ALA A 51 -0.40 -9.40 -2.85
CA ALA A 51 -0.52 -10.85 -2.93
C ALA A 51 0.26 -11.49 -4.09
N ASP A 52 0.65 -10.71 -5.11
CA ASP A 52 1.55 -11.16 -6.18
C ASP A 52 3.04 -11.18 -5.76
N GLY A 53 3.34 -10.83 -4.50
CA GLY A 53 4.68 -10.73 -3.95
C GLY A 53 5.39 -9.40 -4.24
N ARG A 54 4.73 -8.44 -4.89
CA ARG A 54 5.29 -7.12 -5.14
C ARG A 54 5.27 -6.28 -3.87
N ILE A 55 6.38 -5.59 -3.61
CA ILE A 55 6.51 -4.66 -2.49
C ILE A 55 6.50 -3.23 -3.02
N LEU A 56 5.57 -2.42 -2.54
CA LEU A 56 5.50 -0.99 -2.78
C LEU A 56 6.31 -0.26 -1.71
N ARG A 57 7.28 0.52 -2.17
CA ARG A 57 8.13 1.36 -1.32
C ARG A 57 7.41 2.65 -0.92
N PRO A 58 7.91 3.38 0.10
CA PRO A 58 7.24 4.58 0.60
C PRO A 58 7.01 5.64 -0.49
N GLY A 59 7.99 5.83 -1.38
CA GLY A 59 7.85 6.74 -2.53
C GLY A 59 6.73 6.35 -3.49
N GLN A 60 6.61 5.05 -3.81
CA GLN A 60 5.54 4.55 -4.68
C GLN A 60 4.17 4.67 -4.01
N ILE A 61 4.10 4.47 -2.69
CA ILE A 61 2.86 4.67 -1.92
C ILE A 61 2.44 6.14 -1.94
N ALA A 62 3.40 7.07 -1.83
CA ALA A 62 3.12 8.51 -1.94
C ALA A 62 2.59 8.89 -3.34
N GLU A 63 3.16 8.32 -4.40
CA GLU A 63 2.67 8.50 -5.78
C GLU A 63 1.24 7.97 -5.94
N LEU A 64 0.97 6.76 -5.43
CA LEU A 64 -0.36 6.16 -5.46
C LEU A 64 -1.37 7.00 -4.67
N ARG A 65 -0.99 7.51 -3.51
CA ARG A 65 -1.83 8.39 -2.69
C ARG A 65 -2.14 9.69 -3.42
N ALA A 66 -1.16 10.30 -4.08
CA ALA A 66 -1.38 11.50 -4.89
C ALA A 66 -2.38 11.22 -6.04
N ALA A 67 -2.24 10.08 -6.72
CA ALA A 67 -3.16 9.67 -7.77
C ALA A 67 -4.60 9.45 -7.26
N MET A 68 -4.80 9.04 -6.00
CA MET A 68 -6.14 8.92 -5.40
C MET A 68 -6.82 10.25 -5.09
N THR A 69 -6.06 11.30 -4.77
CA THR A 69 -6.60 12.63 -4.43
C THR A 69 -6.89 13.47 -5.67
N SER A 70 -6.26 13.16 -6.80
CA SER A 70 -6.46 13.86 -8.07
C SER A 70 -7.63 13.34 -8.92
N GLY A 71 -8.43 12.39 -8.41
CA GLY A 71 -9.64 11.85 -9.06
C GLY A 71 -10.89 12.21 -8.30
#